data_AF-A0A179B1Y9-F1
#
_entry.id   AF-A0A179B1Y9-F1
#
_cell.length_a   1.000
_cell.length_b   1.000
_cell.length_c   1.000
_cell.angle_alpha   90.00
_cell.angle_beta   90.00
_cell.angle_gamma   90.00
#
_symmetry.space_group_name_H-M   'P 1'
#
loop_
_entity.id
_entity.type
_entity.pdbx_description
1 polymer ?
#
loop_
_entity_poly.entity_id
_entity_poly.type
_entity_poly.pdbx_seq_one_letter_code
_entity_poly.pdbx_strand_id
1 'polypeptide(L)'
;MSESSVFRPGIGNQPSYTASNIRYSDGRMTATLQGGYPADSVDTPGSSRVTSIYRDLEAGECIDHPGVGTFTLMYVNPIVIPFAVGGGPTATFQFVPAPGFIAYWDKESEVNR
;
A
#
# COMPACT_ATOMS: atom_id res chain seq x y z
N MET A 1 4.13 -20.08 -2.04
CA MET A 1 4.34 -19.00 -1.04
C MET A 1 4.35 -17.70 -1.82
N SER A 2 3.43 -16.78 -1.56
CA SER A 2 3.43 -15.44 -2.17
C SER A 2 4.24 -14.54 -1.26
N GLU A 3 5.35 -13.98 -1.75
CA GLU A 3 6.06 -12.91 -1.03
C GLU A 3 5.10 -11.73 -0.86
N SER A 4 4.61 -11.52 0.37
CA SER A 4 3.86 -10.32 0.71
C SER A 4 4.86 -9.27 1.16
N SER A 5 5.28 -8.39 0.25
CA SER A 5 6.05 -7.20 0.61
C SER A 5 5.18 -6.25 1.46
N VAL A 6 5.71 -5.80 2.60
CA VAL A 6 5.03 -4.83 3.47
C VAL A 6 5.53 -3.42 3.13
N PHE A 7 4.63 -2.51 2.79
CA PHE A 7 4.92 -1.09 2.59
C PHE A 7 4.66 -0.31 3.89
N ARG A 8 5.61 0.54 4.30
CA ARG A 8 5.53 1.37 5.51
C ARG A 8 5.83 2.82 5.16
N PRO A 9 4.81 3.67 4.90
CA PRO A 9 5.05 5.03 4.43
C PRO A 9 5.50 6.00 5.52
N GLY A 10 5.16 5.76 6.80
CA GLY A 10 5.38 6.71 7.89
C GLY A 10 6.77 6.65 8.52
N ILE A 11 7.07 7.63 9.36
CA ILE A 11 8.21 7.56 10.28
C ILE A 11 7.94 6.50 11.35
N GLY A 12 8.84 5.53 11.48
CA GLY A 12 8.67 4.40 12.40
C GLY A 12 8.02 3.21 11.71
N ASN A 13 7.52 2.25 12.49
CA ASN A 13 7.01 0.99 11.93
C ASN A 13 5.53 1.05 11.46
N GLN A 14 4.91 2.23 11.43
CA GLN A 14 3.47 2.39 11.22
C GLN A 14 3.16 3.69 10.44
N PRO A 15 2.05 3.74 9.67
CA PRO A 15 1.16 2.63 9.32
C PRO A 15 1.85 1.64 8.36
N SER A 16 1.26 0.46 8.16
CA SER A 16 1.80 -0.55 7.24
C SER A 16 0.74 -1.21 6.38
N TYR A 17 1.09 -1.54 5.13
CA TYR A 17 0.17 -2.05 4.11
C TYR A 17 0.74 -3.26 3.39
N THR A 18 -0.14 -4.16 2.95
CA THR A 18 0.18 -5.27 2.08
C THR A 18 -0.80 -5.33 0.90
N ALA A 19 -0.27 -5.73 -0.25
CA ALA A 19 -1.08 -6.08 -1.40
C ALA A 19 -1.24 -7.60 -1.44
N SER A 20 -2.45 -8.07 -1.72
CA SER A 20 -2.74 -9.50 -1.88
C SER A 20 -3.77 -9.71 -2.99
N ASN A 21 -4.09 -10.99 -3.26
CA ASN A 21 -5.14 -11.36 -4.22
C ASN A 21 -4.97 -10.72 -5.60
N ILE A 22 -3.71 -10.58 -6.03
CA ILE A 22 -3.30 -9.89 -7.24
C ILE A 22 -3.68 -10.76 -8.45
N ARG A 23 -4.51 -10.22 -9.34
CA ARG A 23 -5.11 -10.97 -10.44
C ARG A 23 -5.07 -10.17 -11.73
N TYR A 24 -4.87 -10.90 -12.83
CA TYR A 24 -5.12 -10.43 -14.18
C TYR A 24 -6.09 -11.43 -14.83
N SER A 25 -7.35 -11.04 -15.03
CA SER A 25 -8.38 -11.90 -15.62
C SER A 25 -9.36 -11.06 -16.42
N ASP A 26 -9.77 -11.54 -17.59
CA ASP A 26 -10.76 -10.87 -18.45
C ASP A 26 -10.40 -9.40 -18.76
N GLY A 27 -9.11 -9.11 -18.94
CA GLY A 27 -8.60 -7.75 -19.17
C GLY A 27 -8.62 -6.84 -17.94
N ARG A 28 -9.04 -7.33 -16.77
CA ARG A 28 -9.04 -6.59 -15.51
C ARG A 28 -7.81 -6.90 -14.68
N MET A 29 -7.14 -5.84 -14.24
CA MET A 29 -6.05 -5.86 -13.28
C MET A 29 -6.60 -5.53 -11.91
N THR A 30 -6.53 -6.46 -10.95
CA THR A 30 -7.08 -6.24 -9.61
C THR A 30 -6.09 -6.64 -8.52
N ALA A 31 -6.16 -5.94 -7.39
CA ALA A 31 -5.41 -6.27 -6.19
C ALA A 31 -6.17 -5.82 -4.95
N THR A 32 -6.07 -6.60 -3.88
CA THR A 32 -6.57 -6.21 -2.56
C THR A 32 -5.48 -5.42 -1.84
N LEU A 33 -5.78 -4.20 -1.43
CA LEU A 33 -4.94 -3.42 -0.53
C LEU A 33 -5.52 -3.49 0.88
N GLN A 34 -4.69 -3.87 1.84
CA GLN A 34 -5.05 -3.87 3.26
C GLN A 34 -3.94 -3.26 4.11
N GLY A 35 -4.31 -2.61 5.21
CA GLY A 35 -3.33 -2.09 6.16
C GLY A 35 -3.80 -0.86 6.91
N GLY A 36 -2.92 -0.31 7.73
CA GLY A 36 -3.20 0.84 8.57
C GLY A 36 -2.33 0.88 9.81
N TYR A 37 -2.82 1.59 10.82
CA TYR A 37 -2.25 1.60 12.17
C TYR A 37 -2.71 0.35 12.95
N PRO A 38 -1.86 -0.21 13.81
CA PRO A 38 -2.30 -1.20 14.78
C PRO A 38 -3.31 -0.58 15.74
N ALA A 39 -4.22 -1.41 16.23
CA ALA A 39 -5.40 -0.98 17.00
C ALA A 39 -5.05 -0.25 18.32
N ASP A 40 -3.84 -0.48 18.84
CA ASP A 40 -3.31 0.08 20.08
C ASP A 40 -2.28 1.21 19.85
N SER A 41 -2.11 1.69 18.61
CA SER A 41 -1.12 2.71 18.30
C SER A 41 -1.43 4.04 18.98
N VAL A 42 -0.50 4.51 19.82
CA VAL A 42 -0.51 5.87 20.41
C VAL A 42 -0.25 6.96 19.37
N ASP A 43 0.27 6.58 18.20
CA ASP A 43 0.44 7.47 17.04
C ASP A 43 -0.84 7.58 16.20
N THR A 44 -1.93 6.89 16.60
CA THR A 44 -3.26 7.09 16.00
C THR A 44 -3.75 8.49 16.39
N PRO A 45 -3.90 9.42 15.43
CA PRO A 45 -4.39 10.75 15.75
C PRO A 45 -5.87 10.66 16.16
N GLY A 46 -6.14 10.69 17.46
CA GLY A 46 -7.45 10.81 18.12
C GLY A 46 -8.60 9.95 17.54
N SER A 47 -8.92 8.82 18.21
CA SER A 47 -10.16 8.01 18.32
C SER A 47 -11.23 7.94 17.19
N SER A 48 -11.40 8.94 16.33
CA SER A 48 -12.41 9.02 15.26
C SER A 48 -11.88 8.75 13.86
N ARG A 49 -10.59 8.40 13.69
CA ARG A 49 -10.02 8.10 12.37
C ARG A 49 -10.15 6.61 12.05
N VAL A 50 -10.44 6.33 10.78
CA VAL A 50 -10.31 4.99 10.19
C VAL A 50 -8.88 4.52 10.44
N THR A 51 -8.70 3.49 11.27
CA THR A 51 -7.37 2.98 11.66
C THR A 51 -6.82 2.02 10.62
N SER A 52 -7.66 1.47 9.76
CA SER A 52 -7.27 0.54 8.71
C SER A 52 -8.18 0.63 7.49
N ILE A 53 -7.61 0.25 6.35
CA ILE A 53 -8.31 0.09 5.09
C ILE A 53 -8.22 -1.36 4.64
N TYR A 54 -9.25 -1.82 3.95
CA TYR A 54 -9.30 -3.09 3.25
C TYR A 54 -10.19 -2.90 2.02
N ARG A 55 -9.63 -3.05 0.81
CA ARG A 55 -10.40 -2.90 -0.42
C ARG A 55 -9.78 -3.65 -1.58
N ASP A 56 -10.64 -4.27 -2.38
CA ASP A 56 -10.32 -4.74 -3.72
C ASP A 56 -10.37 -3.54 -4.67
N LEU A 57 -9.28 -3.33 -5.41
CA LEU A 57 -9.14 -2.25 -6.37
C LEU A 57 -8.92 -2.83 -7.76
N GLU A 58 -9.58 -2.24 -8.75
CA GLU A 58 -9.21 -2.39 -10.16
C GLU A 58 -8.17 -1.31 -10.56
N ALA A 59 -7.38 -1.56 -11.61
CA ALA A 59 -6.41 -0.57 -12.09
C ALA A 59 -7.11 0.76 -12.45
N GLY A 60 -6.56 1.86 -11.96
CA GLY A 60 -7.13 3.20 -12.02
C GLY A 60 -7.99 3.57 -10.81
N GLU A 61 -8.43 2.60 -9.99
CA GLU A 61 -9.17 2.90 -8.76
C GLU A 61 -8.24 3.32 -7.62
N CYS A 62 -8.79 4.15 -6.74
CA CYS A 62 -8.10 4.63 -5.55
C CYS A 62 -8.88 4.35 -4.26
N ILE A 63 -8.14 4.30 -3.15
CA ILE A 63 -8.67 4.30 -1.79
C ILE A 63 -7.93 5.33 -0.94
N ASP A 64 -8.70 6.07 -0.18
CA ASP A 64 -8.18 7.05 0.78
C ASP A 64 -8.10 6.42 2.17
N HIS A 65 -6.95 6.59 2.83
CA HIS A 65 -6.82 6.42 4.26
C HIS A 65 -6.75 7.81 4.92
N PRO A 66 -7.82 8.27 5.58
CA PRO A 66 -7.87 9.59 6.17
C PRO A 66 -6.68 9.89 7.08
N GLY A 67 -6.00 11.01 6.81
CA GLY A 67 -4.82 11.44 7.56
C GLY A 67 -3.52 10.70 7.25
N VAL A 68 -3.51 9.73 6.34
CA VAL A 68 -2.30 9.03 5.86
C VAL A 68 -2.00 9.37 4.41
N GLY A 69 -2.97 9.13 3.52
CA GLY A 69 -2.78 9.35 2.10
C GLY A 69 -3.70 8.50 1.24
N THR A 70 -3.52 8.65 -0.07
CA THR A 70 -4.31 7.97 -1.10
C THR A 70 -3.45 6.93 -1.80
N PHE A 71 -4.00 5.74 -1.98
CA PHE A 71 -3.41 4.68 -2.79
C PHE A 71 -4.19 4.54 -4.09
N THR A 72 -3.50 4.52 -5.22
CA THR A 72 -4.09 4.22 -6.53
C THR A 72 -3.44 2.98 -7.11
N LEU A 73 -4.23 1.98 -7.51
CA LEU A 73 -3.69 0.82 -8.22
C LEU A 73 -3.36 1.26 -9.64
N MET A 74 -2.08 1.27 -9.99
CA MET A 74 -1.65 1.73 -11.33
C MET A 74 -1.79 0.62 -12.35
N TYR A 75 -1.23 -0.55 -12.05
CA TYR A 75 -1.28 -1.73 -12.91
C TYR A 75 -0.86 -3.00 -12.15
N VAL A 76 -1.18 -4.15 -12.72
CA VAL A 76 -0.70 -5.47 -12.29
C VAL A 76 0.19 -6.02 -13.39
N ASN A 77 1.40 -6.44 -13.04
CA ASN A 77 2.27 -7.17 -13.98
C ASN A 77 1.95 -8.67 -13.86
N PRO A 78 1.36 -9.28 -14.90
CA PRO A 78 1.28 -10.73 -14.94
C PRO A 78 2.70 -11.28 -15.06
N ILE A 79 3.11 -12.13 -14.12
CA ILE A 79 4.35 -12.87 -14.28
C ILE A 79 4.11 -13.96 -15.31
N VAL A 80 4.65 -13.77 -16.51
CA VAL A 80 4.70 -14.78 -17.58
C VAL A 80 6.14 -15.27 -17.63
N ILE A 81 6.47 -16.31 -16.85
CA ILE A 81 7.77 -16.97 -16.95
C ILE A 81 7.53 -18.39 -17.47
N PRO A 82 7.97 -18.72 -18.70
CA PRO A 82 7.66 -20.01 -19.30
C PRO A 82 8.35 -21.20 -18.60
N PHE A 83 9.37 -21.00 -17.74
CA PHE A 83 10.15 -22.09 -17.16
C PHE A 83 10.71 -21.87 -15.73
N ALA A 84 10.18 -20.95 -14.91
CA ALA A 84 10.65 -20.77 -13.53
C ALA A 84 9.54 -20.92 -12.49
N VAL A 85 9.79 -21.75 -11.47
CA VAL A 85 8.95 -21.87 -10.28
C VAL A 85 9.35 -20.75 -9.31
N GLY A 86 8.46 -19.80 -9.04
CA GLY A 86 8.67 -18.86 -7.93
C GLY A 86 8.17 -17.42 -8.08
N GLY A 87 7.65 -16.99 -9.24
CA GLY A 87 7.13 -15.62 -9.38
C GLY A 87 5.60 -15.58 -9.32
N GLY A 88 5.02 -14.88 -8.33
CA GLY A 88 3.60 -14.51 -8.31
C GLY A 88 3.36 -13.12 -8.94
N PRO A 89 2.17 -12.84 -9.48
CA PRO A 89 1.87 -11.53 -10.08
C PRO A 89 2.16 -10.38 -9.10
N THR A 90 2.66 -9.26 -9.61
CA THR A 90 2.98 -8.08 -8.81
C THR A 90 1.99 -6.95 -9.10
N ALA A 91 1.63 -6.18 -8.06
CA ALA A 91 0.79 -5.00 -8.18
C ALA A 91 1.60 -3.74 -7.88
N THR A 92 1.43 -2.70 -8.69
CA THR A 92 2.08 -1.41 -8.49
C THR A 92 1.05 -0.39 -8.03
N PHE A 93 1.28 0.16 -6.85
CA PHE A 93 0.47 1.25 -6.28
C PHE A 93 1.23 2.56 -6.34
N GLN A 94 0.54 3.64 -6.72
CA GLN A 94 0.98 5.00 -6.42
C GLN A 94 0.45 5.37 -5.03
N PHE A 95 1.32 5.91 -4.18
CA PHE A 95 0.95 6.48 -2.88
C PHE A 95 1.18 7.98 -2.87
N VAL A 96 0.17 8.74 -2.45
CA VAL A 96 0.25 10.19 -2.26
C VAL A 96 -0.04 10.49 -0.79
N PRO A 97 0.93 11.00 -0.01
CA PRO A 97 0.72 11.38 1.38
C PRO A 97 -0.39 12.42 1.55
N ALA A 98 -1.17 12.28 2.62
CA ALA A 98 -2.10 13.32 3.04
C ALA A 98 -1.33 14.54 3.57
N PRO A 99 -1.89 15.76 3.48
CA PRO A 99 -1.31 16.93 4.12
C PRO A 99 -1.04 16.69 5.62
N GLY A 100 0.20 16.96 6.05
CA GLY A 100 0.64 16.76 7.44
C GLY A 100 1.00 15.33 7.82
N PHE A 101 0.86 14.35 6.92
CA PHE A 101 1.46 13.04 7.10
C PHE A 101 2.97 13.14 6.86
N ILE A 102 3.78 12.64 7.79
CA ILE A 102 5.24 12.66 7.66
C ILE A 102 5.70 11.30 7.16
N ALA A 103 6.20 11.28 5.92
CA ALA A 103 6.67 10.07 5.30
C ALA A 103 8.14 9.79 5.65
N TYR A 104 8.58 8.52 5.55
CA TYR A 104 9.96 8.17 5.88
C TYR A 104 10.99 8.87 4.97
N TRP A 105 10.63 9.17 3.73
CA TRP A 105 11.49 9.88 2.77
C TRP A 105 11.58 11.39 3.08
N ASP A 106 10.66 11.95 3.88
CA ASP A 106 10.78 13.35 4.30
C ASP A 106 11.99 13.53 5.25
N LYS A 107 12.33 12.51 6.06
CA LYS A 107 13.51 12.53 6.94
C LYS A 107 14.85 12.51 6.20
N GLU A 108 14.93 11.84 5.05
CA GLU A 108 16.16 11.80 4.25
C GLU A 108 16.53 13.19 3.69
N SER A 109 15.53 14.06 3.52
CA SER A 109 15.73 15.42 3.02
C SER A 109 16.28 16.41 4.07
N GLU A 110 16.15 16.11 5.36
CA GLU A 110 16.70 16.93 6.46
C GLU A 110 18.14 16.56 6.84
N VAL A 111 18.57 15.32 6.61
CA VAL A 111 19.95 14.87 6.94
C VAL A 111 20.99 15.33 5.92
N ASN A 112 20.56 15.78 4.74
CA ASN A 112 21.42 16.18 3.62
C ASN A 112 21.43 17.70 3.36
N ARG A 113 21.01 18.52 4.34
CA ARG A 113 21.13 19.98 4.35
C ARG A 113 22.06 20.44 5.48
#